data_AF-A0A2V7QXV8-F1
#
_entry.id   AF-A0A2V7QXV8-F1
#
_cell.length_a   1.000
_cell.length_b   1.000
_cell.length_c   1.000
_cell.angle_alpha   90.00
_cell.angle_beta   90.00
_cell.angle_gamma   90.00
#
_symmetry.space_group_name_H-M   'P 1'
#
loop_
_entity.id
_entity.type
_entity.pdbx_description
1 polymer ?
#
loop_
_entity_poly.entity_id
_entity_poly.type
_entity_poly.pdbx_seq_one_letter_code
_entity_poly.pdbx_strand_id
1 'polypeptide(L)'
;MTAGTPDDYIDRLMKLIPADTVALYLSLDGIVRSGLKGDPALSTWMWALFVVVVVGNVLYWRKTGVTDVVQYVVLTLAFVVWVFTIGGPFHDLPWYKPFMGSVLLGLFTFFAPLLYKGAPQPT
;
A
#
# COMPACT_ATOMS: atom_id res chain seq x y z
N MET A 1 -4.19 -5.95 -35.41
CA MET A 1 -3.69 -4.95 -34.44
C MET A 1 -4.91 -4.30 -33.80
N THR A 2 -5.55 -4.96 -32.84
CA THR A 2 -6.71 -4.39 -32.13
C THR A 2 -6.19 -3.67 -30.90
N ALA A 3 -6.41 -2.36 -30.86
CA ALA A 3 -6.11 -1.49 -29.74
C ALA A 3 -6.63 -2.13 -28.44
N GLY A 4 -5.77 -2.18 -27.41
CA GLY A 4 -6.10 -2.72 -26.10
C GLY A 4 -7.41 -2.12 -25.59
N THR A 5 -8.33 -2.99 -25.19
CA THR A 5 -9.59 -2.63 -24.55
C THR A 5 -9.32 -1.70 -23.36
N PRO A 6 -10.18 -0.68 -23.10
CA PRO A 6 -10.05 0.23 -21.96
C PRO A 6 -9.84 -0.48 -20.60
N ASP A 7 -10.33 -1.72 -20.48
CA ASP A 7 -10.12 -2.60 -19.31
C ASP A 7 -8.64 -2.91 -19.06
N ASP A 8 -7.81 -3.14 -20.09
CA ASP A 8 -6.38 -3.50 -19.90
C ASP A 8 -5.58 -2.32 -19.31
N TYR A 9 -5.95 -1.07 -19.65
CA TYR A 9 -5.30 0.10 -19.07
C TYR A 9 -5.65 0.26 -17.59
N ILE A 10 -6.94 0.16 -17.23
CA ILE A 10 -7.38 0.25 -15.84
C ILE A 10 -6.84 -0.92 -15.01
N ASP A 11 -6.83 -2.14 -15.54
CA ASP A 11 -6.25 -3.31 -14.86
C ASP A 11 -4.75 -3.19 -14.61
N ARG A 12 -4.00 -2.64 -15.57
CA ARG A 12 -2.57 -2.34 -15.38
C ARG A 12 -2.39 -1.25 -14.34
N LEU A 13 -3.19 -0.19 -14.39
CA LEU A 13 -3.15 0.89 -13.40
C LEU A 13 -3.41 0.34 -12.00
N MET A 14 -4.43 -0.50 -11.83
CA MET A 14 -4.79 -1.12 -10.55
C MET A 14 -3.69 -2.05 -10.01
N LYS A 15 -2.92 -2.70 -10.89
CA LYS A 15 -1.71 -3.46 -10.51
C LYS A 15 -0.52 -2.59 -10.13
N LEU A 16 -0.45 -1.34 -10.61
CA LEU A 16 0.63 -0.39 -10.33
C LEU A 16 0.39 0.45 -9.06
N ILE A 17 -0.87 0.68 -8.68
CA ILE A 17 -1.24 1.40 -7.45
C ILE A 17 -0.48 0.94 -6.19
N PRO A 18 -0.32 -0.36 -5.89
CA PRO A 18 0.39 -0.76 -4.68
C PRO A 18 1.87 -0.41 -4.78
N ALA A 19 2.48 -0.51 -5.96
CA ALA A 19 3.88 -0.15 -6.17
C ALA A 19 4.10 1.37 -6.10
N ASP A 20 3.24 2.18 -6.73
CA ASP A 20 3.32 3.64 -6.71
C ASP A 20 3.08 4.20 -5.31
N THR A 21 2.06 3.69 -4.60
CA THR A 21 1.75 4.15 -3.23
C THR A 21 2.90 3.81 -2.28
N VAL A 22 3.50 2.63 -2.41
CA VAL A 22 4.66 2.21 -1.61
C VAL A 22 5.89 3.07 -1.93
N ALA A 23 6.16 3.32 -3.21
CA ALA A 23 7.28 4.17 -3.63
C ALA A 23 7.13 5.61 -3.14
N LEU A 24 5.91 6.16 -3.20
CA LEU A 24 5.59 7.47 -2.65
C LEU A 24 5.82 7.50 -1.13
N TYR A 25 5.28 6.52 -0.40
CA TYR A 25 5.46 6.44 1.05
C TYR A 25 6.93 6.32 1.44
N LEU A 26 7.70 5.45 0.78
CA LEU A 26 9.12 5.24 1.08
C LEU A 26 9.95 6.50 0.82
N SER A 27 9.62 7.23 -0.26
CA SER A 27 10.28 8.51 -0.57
C SER A 27 10.00 9.56 0.51
N LEU A 28 8.75 9.69 0.92
CA LEU A 28 8.34 10.63 1.98
C LEU A 28 8.91 10.24 3.34
N ASP A 29 8.92 8.96 3.68
CA ASP A 29 9.53 8.42 4.90
C ASP A 29 11.02 8.77 4.97
N GLY A 30 11.77 8.56 3.87
CA GLY A 30 13.18 8.93 3.79
C GLY A 30 13.42 10.43 3.97
N ILE A 31 12.61 11.27 3.32
CA ILE A 31 12.71 12.74 3.43
C ILE A 31 12.44 13.20 4.87
N VAL A 32 11.34 12.74 5.49
CA VAL A 32 10.96 13.15 6.85
C VAL A 32 11.97 12.67 7.88
N ARG A 33 12.45 11.42 7.77
CA ARG A 33 13.50 10.90 8.66
C ARG A 33 14.83 11.65 8.51
N SER A 34 15.15 12.10 7.29
CA SER A 34 16.37 12.88 7.04
C SER A 34 16.29 14.29 7.65
N GLY A 35 15.10 14.91 7.67
CA GLY A 35 14.90 16.27 8.18
C GLY A 35 14.64 16.36 9.68
N LEU A 36 14.03 15.34 10.30
CA LEU A 36 13.59 15.34 11.70
C LEU A 36 14.36 14.35 12.58
N LYS A 37 15.57 13.98 12.19
CA LYS A 37 16.36 12.97 12.88
C LYS A 37 16.63 13.38 14.34
N GLY A 38 15.99 12.70 15.29
CA GLY A 38 16.11 12.97 16.73
C GLY A 38 15.06 13.93 17.30
N ASP A 39 14.12 14.42 16.48
CA ASP A 39 13.01 15.25 16.94
C ASP A 39 11.82 14.35 17.35
N PRO A 40 11.24 14.52 18.55
CA PRO A 40 10.02 13.80 18.95
C PRO A 40 8.82 14.05 18.00
N ALA A 41 8.83 15.12 17.20
CA ALA A 41 7.83 15.38 16.19
C ALA A 41 7.84 14.37 15.02
N LEU A 42 8.92 13.61 14.84
CA LEU A 42 9.05 12.59 13.79
C LEU A 42 7.91 11.57 13.85
N SER A 43 7.56 11.08 15.05
CA SER A 43 6.49 10.10 15.23
C SER A 43 5.14 10.64 14.74
N THR A 44 4.81 11.88 15.13
CA THR A 44 3.57 12.57 14.70
C THR A 44 3.54 12.76 13.18
N TRP A 45 4.67 13.15 12.57
CA TRP A 45 4.76 13.30 11.11
C TRP A 45 4.59 11.99 10.36
N MET A 46 5.12 10.89 10.89
CA MET A 46 4.93 9.56 10.28
C MET A 46 3.48 9.10 10.35
N TRP A 47 2.79 9.37 11.47
CA TRP A 47 1.35 9.11 11.59
C TRP A 47 0.54 9.97 10.61
N ALA A 48 0.86 11.26 10.50
CA ALA A 48 0.22 12.16 9.54
C ALA A 48 0.41 11.69 8.10
N LEU A 49 1.64 11.31 7.70
CA LEU A 49 1.93 10.75 6.39
C LEU A 49 1.14 9.46 6.11
N PHE A 50 1.11 8.53 7.07
CA PHE A 50 0.34 7.30 6.94
C PHE A 50 -1.15 7.59 6.69
N VAL A 51 -1.75 8.46 7.50
CA VAL A 51 -3.16 8.84 7.34
C VAL A 51 -3.41 9.52 5.99
N VAL A 52 -2.55 10.46 5.58
CA VAL A 52 -2.70 11.16 4.30
C VAL A 52 -2.64 10.20 3.12
N VAL A 53 -1.69 9.25 3.12
CA VAL A 53 -1.57 8.27 2.03
C VAL A 53 -2.75 7.28 2.02
N VAL A 54 -3.20 6.80 3.19
CA VAL A 54 -4.38 5.93 3.29
C VAL A 54 -5.64 6.67 2.81
N VAL A 55 -5.89 7.87 3.30
CA VAL A 55 -7.05 8.68 2.91
C VAL A 55 -6.98 9.04 1.44
N GLY A 56 -5.79 9.39 0.92
CA GLY A 56 -5.55 9.62 -0.49
C GLY A 56 -5.95 8.42 -1.35
N ASN A 57 -5.55 7.21 -0.94
CA ASN A 57 -5.91 5.97 -1.65
C ASN A 57 -7.43 5.70 -1.63
N VAL A 58 -8.11 5.97 -0.51
CA VAL A 58 -9.58 5.84 -0.38
C VAL A 58 -10.32 6.87 -1.23
N LEU A 59 -9.86 8.11 -1.25
CA LEU A 59 -10.44 9.16 -2.08
C LEU A 59 -10.25 8.87 -3.57
N TYR A 60 -9.06 8.37 -3.94
CA TYR A 60 -8.74 8.03 -5.33
C TYR A 60 -9.66 6.91 -5.84
N TRP A 61 -9.86 5.86 -5.04
CA TRP A 61 -10.82 4.79 -5.35
C TRP A 61 -12.26 5.29 -5.51
N ARG A 62 -12.72 6.17 -4.61
CA ARG A 62 -14.05 6.78 -4.75
C ARG A 62 -14.22 7.57 -6.05
N LYS A 63 -13.14 8.12 -6.60
CA LYS A 63 -13.17 8.86 -7.88
C LYS A 63 -13.03 7.96 -9.10
N THR A 64 -12.34 6.83 -9.01
CA THR A 64 -12.13 5.93 -10.16
C THR A 64 -13.32 5.01 -10.44
N GLY A 65 -14.27 4.86 -9.51
CA GLY A 65 -15.52 4.14 -9.77
C GLY A 65 -15.36 2.64 -10.00
N VAL A 66 -14.21 2.07 -9.59
CA VAL A 66 -13.88 0.65 -9.76
C VAL A 66 -14.84 -0.21 -8.94
N THR A 67 -15.57 -1.11 -9.62
CA THR A 67 -16.59 -1.99 -9.06
C THR A 67 -16.00 -3.22 -8.35
N ASP A 68 -14.71 -3.52 -8.57
CA ASP A 68 -14.05 -4.69 -8.00
C ASP A 68 -13.55 -4.45 -6.57
N VAL A 69 -14.48 -4.56 -5.63
CA VAL A 69 -14.25 -4.29 -4.20
C VAL A 69 -13.18 -5.21 -3.60
N VAL A 70 -13.09 -6.47 -4.06
CA VAL A 70 -12.13 -7.45 -3.54
C VAL A 70 -10.70 -7.06 -3.90
N GLN A 71 -10.46 -6.66 -5.15
CA GLN A 71 -9.16 -6.19 -5.61
C GLN A 71 -8.71 -4.95 -4.80
N TYR A 72 -9.64 -4.01 -4.56
CA TYR A 72 -9.36 -2.82 -3.79
C TYR A 72 -9.02 -3.09 -2.31
N VAL A 73 -9.75 -4.01 -1.67
CA VAL A 73 -9.48 -4.41 -0.29
C VAL A 73 -8.10 -5.06 -0.19
N VAL A 74 -7.75 -5.94 -1.14
CA VAL A 74 -6.42 -6.58 -1.18
C VAL A 74 -5.32 -5.54 -1.39
N LEU A 75 -5.53 -4.55 -2.26
CA LEU A 75 -4.58 -3.44 -2.49
C LEU A 75 -4.36 -2.58 -1.24
N THR A 76 -5.45 -2.25 -0.56
CA THR A 76 -5.39 -1.44 0.66
C THR A 76 -4.69 -2.21 1.78
N LEU A 77 -5.01 -3.49 1.96
CA LEU A 77 -4.33 -4.37 2.92
C LEU A 77 -2.85 -4.54 2.58
N ALA A 78 -2.50 -4.70 1.30
CA ALA A 78 -1.12 -4.79 0.86
C ALA A 78 -0.32 -3.56 1.29
N PHE A 79 -0.87 -2.36 1.10
CA PHE A 79 -0.25 -1.12 1.53
C PHE A 79 -0.06 -1.05 3.05
N VAL A 80 -1.07 -1.40 3.84
CA VAL A 80 -0.97 -1.41 5.31
C VAL A 80 0.10 -2.39 5.77
N VAL A 81 0.11 -3.61 5.22
CA VAL A 81 1.14 -4.61 5.52
C VAL A 81 2.53 -4.08 5.16
N TRP A 82 2.66 -3.38 4.03
CA TRP A 82 3.93 -2.82 3.59
C TRP A 82 4.45 -1.72 4.53
N VAL A 83 3.60 -0.78 4.92
CA VAL A 83 3.95 0.27 5.91
C VAL A 83 4.32 -0.37 7.25
N PHE A 84 3.57 -1.40 7.65
CA PHE A 84 3.86 -2.15 8.86
C PHE A 84 5.23 -2.82 8.78
N THR A 85 5.68 -3.32 7.62
CA THR A 85 7.07 -3.83 7.46
C THR A 85 8.17 -2.79 7.57
N ILE A 86 7.98 -1.57 7.06
CA ILE A 86 8.99 -0.51 7.17
C ILE A 86 9.19 -0.11 8.64
N GLY A 87 8.19 -0.37 9.48
CA GLY A 87 8.17 0.08 10.86
C GLY A 87 7.56 1.47 11.01
N GLY A 88 7.67 2.36 10.02
CA GLY A 88 6.81 3.54 9.86
C GLY A 88 6.42 4.26 11.18
N PRO A 89 5.15 4.66 11.36
CA PRO A 89 4.65 5.21 12.62
C PRO A 89 4.52 4.18 13.76
N PHE A 90 4.63 2.89 13.44
CA PHE A 90 4.47 1.78 14.38
C PHE A 90 5.74 1.49 15.17
N HIS A 91 6.90 1.99 14.72
CA HIS A 91 8.20 1.71 15.32
C HIS A 91 8.33 2.18 16.76
N ASP A 92 7.64 3.28 17.10
CA ASP A 92 7.65 3.85 18.46
C ASP A 92 6.65 3.17 19.40
N LEU A 93 5.85 2.21 18.91
CA LEU A 93 4.88 1.50 19.74
C LEU A 93 5.60 0.44 20.60
N PRO A 94 5.33 0.38 21.92
CA PRO A 94 6.05 -0.50 22.84
C PRO A 94 5.84 -2.00 22.56
N TRP A 95 4.81 -2.35 21.81
CA TRP A 95 4.50 -3.73 21.41
C TRP A 95 5.03 -4.10 20.02
N TYR A 96 5.47 -3.11 19.22
CA TYR A 96 5.93 -3.35 17.87
C TYR A 96 7.35 -3.91 17.87
N LYS A 97 7.55 -5.02 17.15
CA LYS A 97 8.87 -5.58 16.90
C LYS A 97 9.04 -5.76 15.40
N PRO A 98 10.17 -5.35 14.79
CA PRO A 98 10.36 -5.38 13.34
C PRO A 98 10.08 -6.75 12.69
N PHE A 99 10.35 -7.85 13.39
CA PHE A 99 10.07 -9.20 12.88
C PHE A 99 8.58 -9.45 12.60
N MET A 100 7.67 -8.79 13.34
CA MET A 100 6.22 -8.93 13.15
C MET A 100 5.81 -8.42 11.77
N GLY A 101 6.45 -7.34 11.31
CA GLY A 101 6.30 -6.85 9.95
C GLY A 101 6.70 -7.89 8.91
N SER A 102 7.91 -8.42 9.02
CA SER A 102 8.42 -9.42 8.06
C SER A 102 7.56 -10.68 8.01
N VAL A 103 7.09 -11.17 9.17
CA VAL A 103 6.17 -12.31 9.24
C VAL A 103 4.84 -11.99 8.55
N LEU A 104 4.26 -10.82 8.83
CA LEU A 104 3.00 -10.40 8.22
C LEU A 104 3.11 -10.27 6.69
N LEU A 105 4.21 -9.72 6.18
CA LEU A 105 4.48 -9.60 4.74
C LEU A 105 4.64 -10.97 4.08
N GLY A 106 5.34 -11.90 4.73
CA GLY A 106 5.48 -13.27 4.25
C GLY A 106 4.13 -13.98 4.14
N LEU A 107 3.31 -13.88 5.19
CA LEU A 107 1.95 -14.43 5.19
C LEU A 107 1.09 -13.76 4.11
N PHE A 108 1.11 -12.43 4.02
CA PHE A 108 0.33 -11.70 3.03
C PHE A 108 0.70 -12.11 1.60
N THR A 109 1.98 -12.19 1.28
CA THR A 109 2.47 -12.58 -0.05
C THR A 109 2.08 -14.03 -0.39
N PHE A 110 2.07 -14.91 0.60
CA PHE A 110 1.66 -16.31 0.43
C PHE A 110 0.15 -16.47 0.25
N PHE A 111 -0.67 -15.70 0.97
CA PHE A 111 -2.14 -15.80 0.92
C PHE A 111 -2.80 -14.87 -0.11
N ALA A 112 -2.12 -13.82 -0.57
CA ALA A 112 -2.66 -12.89 -1.57
C ALA A 112 -3.12 -13.59 -2.87
N PRO A 113 -2.40 -14.58 -3.43
CA PRO A 113 -2.86 -15.32 -4.61
C PRO A 113 -4.09 -16.20 -4.35
N LEU A 114 -4.32 -16.62 -3.11
CA LEU A 114 -5.49 -17.42 -2.73
C LEU A 114 -6.76 -16.57 -2.62
N LEU A 115 -6.62 -15.30 -2.22
CA LEU A 115 -7.72 -14.35 -2.13
C LEU A 115 -8.09 -13.79 -3.52
N TYR A 116 -7.13 -13.69 -4.43
CA TYR A 116 -7.35 -13.28 -5.81
C TYR A 116 -7.50 -14.52 -6.71
N LYS A 117 -8.73 -15.04 -6.85
CA LYS A 117 -9.04 -15.95 -7.96
C LYS A 117 -8.81 -15.17 -9.26
N GLY A 118 -7.70 -15.43 -9.93
CA GLY A 118 -7.32 -14.75 -11.16
C GLY A 118 -8.51 -14.64 -12.11
N ALA A 119 -8.74 -13.44 -12.65
CA ALA A 119 -9.68 -13.24 -13.73
C ALA A 119 -9.37 -14.26 -14.85
N PRO A 120 -10.39 -14.93 -15.42
CA PRO A 120 -10.18 -15.89 -16.49
C PRO A 120 -9.41 -15.21 -17.63
N GLN A 121 -8.26 -15.79 -18.00
CA GLN A 121 -7.51 -15.32 -19.17
C GLN A 121 -8.42 -15.45 -20.40
N PRO A 122 -8.63 -14.37 -21.19
CA PRO A 122 -9.29 -14.50 -22.46
C PRO A 122 -8.40 -15.33 -23.39
N THR A 123 -8.89 -16.51 -23.75
CA THR A 123 -8.34 -17.41 -24.78
C THR A 123 -8.40 -16.77 -26.16
#